data_AF-A0AAD4H722-F1
#
_entry.id   AF-A0AAD4H722-F1
#
_cell.length_a   1.000
_cell.length_b   1.000
_cell.length_c   1.000
_cell.angle_alpha   90.00
_cell.angle_beta   90.00
_cell.angle_gamma   90.00
#
_symmetry.space_group_name_H-M   'P 1'
#
loop_
_entity.id
_entity.type
_entity.pdbx_description
1 polymer ?
#
loop_
_entity_poly.entity_id
_entity_poly.type
_entity_poly.pdbx_seq_one_letter_code
_entity_poly.pdbx_strand_id
1 'polypeptide(L)'
;MCYEQPELTQPNSSLHYSSRHLFIMSSDSKSVQCYGRKKTATAVAHCKAGKGLIRLNGSPIELVEPDVLKFKVYEPILRVGSDKFANVDIRIRVKGGGHTSQIYAIRQALAKAIVAYYQKYVDEASKNELKQIFLQYDRTLLVADPRRCEPKKFGGAGARARYQKSYR
;
A
#
# COMPACT_ATOMS: atom_id res chain seq x y z
N MET A 1 -15.05 -73.42 -15.68
CA MET A 1 -16.39 -73.46 -15.06
C MET A 1 -16.42 -72.45 -13.91
N CYS A 2 -17.60 -72.16 -13.36
CA CYS A 2 -17.82 -71.05 -12.42
C CYS A 2 -17.71 -71.52 -10.93
N TYR A 3 -18.39 -70.79 -10.03
CA TYR A 3 -18.50 -71.00 -8.57
C TYR A 3 -17.27 -70.53 -7.75
N GLU A 4 -17.37 -69.78 -6.65
CA GLU A 4 -18.48 -68.98 -6.09
C GLU A 4 -17.95 -67.96 -5.02
N GLN A 5 -18.82 -67.13 -4.42
CA GLN A 5 -18.53 -66.19 -3.30
C GLN A 5 -19.45 -66.50 -2.09
N PRO A 6 -19.41 -65.80 -0.92
CA PRO A 6 -18.44 -64.87 -0.32
C PRO A 6 -17.90 -65.50 1.01
N GLU A 7 -17.83 -64.96 2.26
CA GLU A 7 -17.97 -63.64 2.93
C GLU A 7 -17.32 -63.70 4.36
N LEU A 8 -17.29 -62.55 5.10
CA LEU A 8 -17.11 -62.41 6.57
C LEU A 8 -15.73 -62.83 7.18
N THR A 9 -15.19 -62.26 8.28
CA THR A 9 -15.57 -61.22 9.28
C THR A 9 -14.34 -60.34 9.66
N GLN A 10 -14.53 -59.20 10.35
CA GLN A 10 -13.47 -58.51 11.13
C GLN A 10 -13.63 -58.76 12.65
N PRO A 11 -12.61 -58.48 13.49
CA PRO A 11 -12.71 -57.28 14.33
C PRO A 11 -11.41 -56.57 14.81
N ASN A 12 -11.54 -55.25 14.99
CA ASN A 12 -11.07 -54.40 16.10
C ASN A 12 -9.58 -54.05 16.38
N SER A 13 -9.42 -52.72 16.55
CA SER A 13 -8.62 -52.00 17.57
C SER A 13 -7.08 -51.92 17.50
N SER A 14 -6.59 -50.72 17.15
CA SER A 14 -5.87 -49.88 18.14
C SER A 14 -5.91 -48.40 17.72
N LEU A 15 -6.09 -47.49 18.68
CA LEU A 15 -6.14 -46.04 18.45
C LEU A 15 -4.77 -45.41 18.77
N HIS A 16 -4.10 -44.83 17.77
CA HIS A 16 -3.00 -43.90 17.99
C HIS A 16 -3.22 -42.58 17.24
N TYR A 17 -4.06 -41.74 17.83
CA TYR A 17 -4.40 -40.41 17.36
C TYR A 17 -3.22 -39.44 17.60
N SER A 18 -2.30 -39.33 16.63
CA SER A 18 -1.16 -38.41 16.70
C SER A 18 -1.60 -36.95 16.52
N SER A 19 -2.11 -36.36 17.59
CA SER A 19 -2.36 -34.93 17.70
C SER A 19 -1.07 -34.13 17.58
N ARG A 20 -0.80 -33.54 16.40
CA ARG A 20 -0.10 -32.25 16.19
C ARG A 20 0.21 -32.00 14.70
N HIS A 21 -0.78 -31.47 13.97
CA HIS A 21 -0.58 -30.35 13.03
C HIS A 21 -1.94 -29.78 12.58
N LEU A 22 -2.67 -29.18 13.53
CA LEU A 22 -3.82 -28.34 13.20
C LEU A 22 -3.28 -27.03 12.61
N PHE A 23 -2.89 -27.07 11.33
CA PHE A 23 -2.42 -25.90 10.61
C PHE A 23 -3.61 -24.96 10.41
N ILE A 24 -3.73 -23.96 11.28
CA ILE A 24 -4.83 -22.99 11.24
C ILE A 24 -4.71 -22.24 9.91
N MET A 25 -5.56 -22.62 8.94
CA MET A 25 -5.77 -21.83 7.73
C MET A 25 -6.44 -20.52 8.15
N SER A 26 -5.61 -19.52 8.44
CA SER A 26 -6.04 -18.19 8.82
C SER A 26 -6.95 -17.62 7.74
N SER A 27 -8.21 -17.36 8.09
CA SER A 27 -9.25 -16.82 7.19
C SER A 27 -8.70 -15.76 6.24
N ASP A 28 -8.97 -15.90 4.93
CA ASP A 28 -8.45 -15.02 3.87
C ASP A 28 -8.73 -13.54 4.16
N SER A 29 -7.74 -12.87 4.76
CA SER A 29 -7.94 -11.52 5.25
C SER A 29 -7.95 -10.55 4.07
N LYS A 30 -9.13 -10.04 3.69
CA LYS A 30 -9.32 -9.11 2.57
C LYS A 30 -8.39 -7.91 2.73
N SER A 31 -7.29 -7.92 1.98
CA SER A 31 -6.17 -7.01 2.16
C SER A 31 -5.41 -6.75 0.86
N VAL A 32 -4.81 -5.57 0.79
CA VAL A 32 -4.02 -5.09 -0.35
C VAL A 32 -2.82 -4.32 0.17
N GLN A 33 -1.65 -4.54 -0.42
CA GLN A 33 -0.45 -3.74 -0.19
C GLN A 33 -0.17 -2.89 -1.43
N CYS A 34 0.01 -1.59 -1.24
CA CYS A 34 0.27 -0.61 -2.30
C CYS A 34 1.43 0.30 -1.90
N TYR A 35 2.09 0.93 -2.89
CA TYR A 35 3.24 1.80 -2.63
C TYR A 35 3.20 3.14 -3.38
N GLY A 36 3.58 4.21 -2.67
CA GLY A 36 3.89 5.53 -3.21
C GLY A 36 5.39 5.81 -3.20
N ARG A 37 5.89 6.60 -4.16
CA ARG A 37 7.30 7.02 -4.25
C ARG A 37 7.40 8.47 -4.76
N LYS A 38 8.12 9.32 -4.03
CA LYS A 38 8.48 10.69 -4.43
C LYS A 38 9.92 10.94 -4.02
N LYS A 39 10.80 11.30 -4.97
CA LYS A 39 12.26 11.28 -4.74
C LYS A 39 12.68 9.93 -4.09
N THR A 40 13.61 9.95 -3.14
CA THR A 40 14.07 8.78 -2.37
C THR A 40 13.10 8.31 -1.28
N ALA A 41 12.00 9.02 -1.02
CA ALA A 41 10.98 8.56 -0.07
C ALA A 41 10.11 7.45 -0.67
N THR A 42 9.86 6.43 0.12
CA THR A 42 8.95 5.33 -0.18
C THR A 42 7.93 5.17 0.95
N ALA A 43 6.66 4.99 0.59
CA ALA A 43 5.57 4.74 1.53
C ALA A 43 4.83 3.49 1.08
N VAL A 44 4.64 2.52 1.98
CA VAL A 44 3.91 1.28 1.74
C VAL A 44 2.65 1.30 2.58
N ALA A 45 1.49 1.35 1.93
CA ALA A 45 0.18 1.30 2.55
C ALA A 45 -0.35 -0.14 2.56
N HIS A 46 -0.61 -0.67 3.75
CA HIS A 46 -1.27 -1.95 3.97
C HIS A 46 -2.73 -1.68 4.33
N CYS A 47 -3.65 -2.14 3.47
CA CYS A 47 -5.09 -1.92 3.60
C CYS A 47 -5.77 -3.23 3.98
N LYS A 48 -6.79 -3.15 4.82
CA LYS A 48 -7.60 -4.28 5.27
C LYS A 48 -9.05 -3.82 5.45
N ALA A 49 -10.03 -4.70 5.24
CA ALA A 49 -11.39 -4.46 5.74
C ALA A 49 -11.35 -4.13 7.25
N GLY A 50 -12.05 -3.06 7.66
CA GLY A 50 -11.86 -2.44 8.98
C GLY A 50 -12.89 -1.35 9.31
N LYS A 51 -12.50 -0.39 10.16
CA LYS A 51 -13.35 0.70 10.70
C LYS A 51 -12.88 2.11 10.30
N GLY A 52 -12.07 2.23 9.25
CA GLY A 52 -11.56 3.52 8.75
C GLY A 52 -10.32 4.04 9.47
N LEU A 53 -9.59 3.20 10.22
CA LEU A 53 -8.43 3.64 11.00
C LEU A 53 -7.19 3.84 10.11
N ILE A 54 -6.81 5.10 9.86
CA ILE A 54 -5.62 5.48 9.11
C ILE A 54 -4.46 5.79 10.06
N ARG A 55 -3.37 5.02 9.98
CA ARG A 55 -2.19 5.16 10.86
C ARG A 55 -0.87 5.19 10.07
N LEU A 56 0.02 6.09 10.44
CA LEU A 56 1.29 6.36 9.76
C LEU A 56 2.45 6.05 10.72
N ASN A 57 3.27 5.04 10.39
CA ASN A 57 4.31 4.44 11.24
C ASN A 57 3.86 3.90 12.62
N GLY A 58 2.67 4.26 13.12
CA GLY A 58 2.05 3.85 14.39
C GLY A 58 1.09 4.92 14.91
N SER A 59 1.47 6.19 14.70
CA SER A 59 0.72 7.41 15.02
C SER A 59 -0.53 7.57 14.14
N PRO A 60 -1.55 8.33 14.58
CA PRO A 60 -2.65 8.79 13.72
C PRO A 60 -2.16 9.74 12.63
N ILE A 61 -2.97 9.90 11.58
CA ILE A 61 -2.72 10.78 10.42
C ILE A 61 -2.67 12.28 10.77
N GLU A 62 -3.28 12.70 11.88
CA GLU A 62 -3.32 14.10 12.36
C GLU A 62 -1.95 14.62 12.81
N LEU A 63 -1.07 13.72 13.25
CA LEU A 63 0.26 14.02 13.79
C LEU A 63 1.36 13.94 12.71
N VAL A 64 1.05 14.33 11.47
CA VAL A 64 2.03 14.43 10.37
C VAL A 64 2.74 15.78 10.40
N GLU A 65 4.05 15.75 10.58
CA GLU A 65 4.91 16.93 10.46
C GLU A 65 5.47 17.10 9.03
N PRO A 66 5.63 18.34 8.53
CA PRO A 66 5.21 19.61 9.12
C PRO A 66 3.75 19.96 8.82
N ASP A 67 3.11 20.66 9.76
CA ASP A 67 1.69 21.04 9.76
C ASP A 67 1.18 21.69 8.47
N VAL A 68 1.96 22.60 7.88
CA VAL A 68 1.64 23.29 6.61
C VAL A 68 1.31 22.31 5.47
N LEU A 69 1.82 21.07 5.53
CA LEU A 69 1.62 20.04 4.52
C LEU A 69 0.64 18.93 4.94
N LYS A 70 0.04 18.97 6.14
CA LYS A 70 -0.98 18.00 6.59
C LYS A 70 -2.10 17.85 5.57
N PHE A 71 -2.63 18.97 5.06
CA PHE A 71 -3.67 19.00 4.02
C PHE A 71 -3.34 18.15 2.78
N LYS A 72 -2.06 18.06 2.37
CA LYS A 72 -1.65 17.23 1.22
C LYS A 72 -1.76 15.73 1.49
N VAL A 73 -1.83 15.29 2.74
CA VAL A 73 -2.15 13.90 3.09
C VAL A 73 -3.66 13.65 3.08
N TYR A 74 -4.47 14.66 3.45
CA TYR A 74 -5.93 14.57 3.49
C TYR A 74 -6.63 14.74 2.14
N GLU A 75 -6.03 15.40 1.15
CA GLU A 75 -6.58 15.54 -0.21
C GLU A 75 -7.22 14.26 -0.81
N PRO A 76 -6.59 13.07 -0.80
CA PRO A 76 -7.24 11.84 -1.29
C PRO A 76 -8.45 11.38 -0.48
N ILE A 77 -8.56 11.77 0.79
CA ILE A 77 -9.71 11.48 1.65
C ILE A 77 -10.85 12.46 1.33
N LEU A 78 -10.54 13.77 1.37
CA LEU A 78 -11.49 14.84 1.10
C LEU A 78 -12.07 14.79 -0.32
N ARG A 79 -11.29 14.35 -1.31
CA ARG A 79 -11.74 14.30 -2.72
C ARG A 79 -12.61 13.08 -3.05
N VAL A 80 -12.65 12.06 -2.18
CA VAL A 80 -13.44 10.83 -2.35
C VAL A 80 -14.63 10.76 -1.38
N GLY A 81 -14.55 11.48 -0.25
CA GLY A 81 -15.50 11.37 0.84
C GLY A 81 -15.06 10.35 1.90
N SER A 82 -15.49 10.55 3.14
CA SER A 82 -15.25 9.67 4.29
C SER A 82 -15.71 8.23 4.05
N ASP A 83 -16.77 8.06 3.28
CA ASP A 83 -17.61 6.87 3.35
C ASP A 83 -16.97 5.68 2.64
N LYS A 84 -16.21 5.95 1.56
CA LYS A 84 -15.37 4.94 0.90
C LYS A 84 -14.11 4.56 1.72
N PHE A 85 -13.79 5.28 2.80
CA PHE A 85 -12.74 4.93 3.76
C PHE A 85 -13.26 4.25 5.03
N ALA A 86 -14.49 4.53 5.47
CA ALA A 86 -15.07 4.01 6.73
C ALA A 86 -15.00 2.48 6.87
N ASN A 87 -14.97 1.76 5.74
CA ASN A 87 -14.91 0.30 5.67
C ASN A 87 -13.46 -0.28 5.61
N VAL A 88 -12.41 0.55 5.63
CA VAL A 88 -11.03 0.14 5.33
C VAL A 88 -10.03 0.74 6.34
N ASP A 89 -9.35 -0.12 7.09
CA ASP A 89 -8.19 0.29 7.91
C ASP A 89 -6.93 0.36 7.03
N ILE A 90 -6.14 1.44 7.16
CA ILE A 90 -4.94 1.67 6.36
C ILE A 90 -3.75 1.96 7.27
N ARG A 91 -2.80 1.01 7.33
CA ARG A 91 -1.52 1.18 8.04
C ARG A 91 -0.40 1.45 7.05
N ILE A 92 0.20 2.63 7.11
CA ILE A 92 1.28 3.04 6.21
C ILE A 92 2.62 2.99 6.94
N ARG A 93 3.63 2.39 6.30
CA ARG A 93 5.04 2.44 6.74
C ARG A 93 5.84 3.28 5.75
N VAL A 94 6.64 4.22 6.25
CA VAL A 94 7.34 5.22 5.44
C VAL A 94 8.85 5.18 5.73
N LYS A 95 9.68 5.15 4.69
CA LYS A 95 11.15 5.14 4.79
C LYS A 95 11.82 5.96 3.68
N GLY A 96 12.94 6.60 4.02
CA GLY A 96 13.80 7.34 3.10
C GLY A 96 13.29 8.75 2.74
N GLY A 97 14.14 9.52 2.05
CA GLY A 97 13.88 10.92 1.74
C GLY A 97 13.76 11.81 2.99
N GLY A 98 13.13 12.98 2.84
CA GLY A 98 12.76 13.86 3.95
C GLY A 98 11.28 14.25 3.92
N HIS A 99 10.83 15.00 4.93
CA HIS A 99 9.41 15.25 5.26
C HIS A 99 8.52 15.55 4.03
N THR A 100 8.88 16.54 3.21
CA THR A 100 8.07 16.92 2.03
C THR A 100 7.90 15.76 1.04
N SER A 101 8.98 15.04 0.71
CA SER A 101 8.92 13.86 -0.15
C SER A 101 8.17 12.68 0.48
N GLN A 102 8.24 12.52 1.81
CA GLN A 102 7.50 11.49 2.53
C GLN A 102 6.00 11.76 2.47
N ILE A 103 5.56 13.00 2.70
CA ILE A 103 4.15 13.42 2.57
C ILE A 103 3.58 13.13 1.18
N TYR A 104 4.29 13.51 0.11
CA TYR A 104 3.86 13.18 -1.25
C TYR A 104 3.86 11.66 -1.54
N ALA A 105 4.74 10.88 -0.91
CA ALA A 105 4.71 9.42 -1.03
C ALA A 105 3.52 8.80 -0.27
N ILE A 106 3.18 9.30 0.93
CA ILE A 106 2.01 8.87 1.72
C ILE A 106 0.71 9.18 0.95
N ARG A 107 0.57 10.42 0.46
CA ARG A 107 -0.52 10.89 -0.40
C ARG A 107 -0.76 9.97 -1.60
N GLN A 108 0.31 9.58 -2.29
CA GLN A 108 0.23 8.65 -3.42
C GLN A 108 -0.09 7.20 -2.96
N ALA A 109 0.43 6.77 -1.81
CA ALA A 109 0.17 5.43 -1.27
C ALA A 109 -1.32 5.28 -0.88
N LEU A 110 -1.93 6.29 -0.25
CA LEU A 110 -3.36 6.35 0.09
C LEU A 110 -4.25 6.23 -1.15
N ALA A 111 -4.05 7.08 -2.17
CA ALA A 111 -4.89 7.08 -3.36
C ALA A 111 -4.86 5.72 -4.10
N LYS A 112 -3.67 5.12 -4.27
CA LYS A 112 -3.53 3.78 -4.86
C LYS A 112 -4.17 2.68 -4.03
N ALA A 113 -4.02 2.76 -2.71
CA ALA A 113 -4.55 1.78 -1.75
C ALA A 113 -6.05 1.57 -1.93
N ILE A 114 -6.82 2.65 -2.00
CA ILE A 114 -8.29 2.60 -2.17
C ILE A 114 -8.64 2.02 -3.54
N VAL A 115 -8.04 2.53 -4.61
CA VAL A 115 -8.30 2.07 -6.00
C VAL A 115 -8.04 0.58 -6.14
N ALA A 116 -6.93 0.07 -5.59
CA ALA A 116 -6.58 -1.34 -5.65
C ALA A 116 -7.42 -2.23 -4.70
N TYR A 117 -7.93 -1.68 -3.59
CA TYR A 117 -8.88 -2.38 -2.73
C TYR A 117 -10.24 -2.55 -3.42
N TYR A 118 -10.79 -1.46 -3.99
CA TYR A 118 -12.03 -1.50 -4.77
C TYR A 118 -11.90 -2.42 -6.00
N GLN A 119 -10.77 -2.36 -6.73
CA GLN A 119 -10.50 -3.27 -7.85
C GLN A 119 -10.57 -4.76 -7.49
N LYS A 120 -10.20 -5.14 -6.27
CA LYS A 120 -10.06 -6.55 -5.85
C LYS A 120 -11.27 -7.07 -5.07
N TYR A 121 -12.01 -6.20 -4.37
CA TYR A 121 -12.99 -6.61 -3.35
C TYR A 121 -14.35 -5.93 -3.42
N VAL A 122 -14.59 -5.02 -4.36
CA VAL A 122 -15.89 -4.34 -4.51
C VAL A 122 -16.36 -4.45 -5.96
N ASP A 123 -15.95 -3.54 -6.84
CA ASP A 123 -16.47 -3.42 -8.20
C ASP A 123 -15.54 -2.61 -9.12
N GLU A 124 -15.60 -2.91 -10.42
CA GLU A 124 -14.80 -2.20 -11.44
C GLU A 124 -15.29 -0.77 -11.70
N ALA A 125 -16.60 -0.51 -11.53
CA ALA A 125 -17.22 0.78 -11.82
C ALA A 125 -16.74 1.87 -10.84
N SER A 126 -16.91 1.68 -9.54
CA SER A 126 -16.40 2.58 -8.49
C SER A 126 -14.90 2.74 -8.54
N LYS A 127 -14.14 1.69 -8.90
CA LYS A 127 -12.69 1.81 -9.10
C LYS A 127 -12.36 2.71 -10.31
N ASN A 128 -13.15 2.68 -11.37
CA ASN A 128 -12.99 3.57 -12.51
C ASN A 128 -13.40 5.01 -12.15
N GLU A 129 -14.51 5.23 -11.42
CA GLU A 129 -14.89 6.54 -10.86
C GLU A 129 -13.74 7.14 -10.03
N LEU A 130 -13.26 6.41 -9.02
CA LEU A 130 -12.17 6.81 -8.13
C LEU A 130 -10.91 7.17 -8.91
N LYS A 131 -10.58 6.37 -9.93
CA LYS A 131 -9.44 6.63 -10.80
C LYS A 131 -9.62 7.93 -11.57
N GLN A 132 -10.79 8.23 -12.13
CA GLN A 132 -11.05 9.49 -12.83
C GLN A 132 -11.07 10.69 -11.87
N ILE A 133 -11.73 10.58 -10.71
CA ILE A 133 -11.76 11.60 -9.65
C ILE A 133 -10.35 12.02 -9.22
N PHE A 134 -9.44 11.04 -9.04
CA PHE A 134 -8.04 11.33 -8.73
C PHE A 134 -7.24 11.88 -9.91
N LEU A 135 -7.42 11.37 -11.14
CA LEU A 135 -6.71 11.85 -12.32
C LEU A 135 -7.11 13.29 -12.72
N GLN A 136 -8.39 13.64 -12.57
CA GLN A 136 -8.93 14.98 -12.82
C GLN A 136 -8.36 16.01 -11.85
N TYR A 137 -8.16 15.64 -10.57
CA TYR A 137 -7.60 16.54 -9.55
C TYR A 137 -6.07 16.65 -9.64
N ASP A 138 -5.35 15.52 -9.57
CA ASP A 138 -3.89 15.50 -9.63
C ASP A 138 -3.36 14.12 -10.04
N ARG A 139 -2.81 14.03 -11.26
CA ARG A 139 -2.14 12.84 -11.81
C ARG A 139 -1.11 12.22 -10.85
N THR A 140 -0.45 13.01 -10.00
CA THR A 140 0.57 12.53 -9.04
C THR A 140 0.02 11.76 -7.84
N LEU A 141 -1.30 11.74 -7.64
CA LEU A 141 -1.97 10.82 -6.69
C LEU A 141 -1.80 9.36 -7.10
N LEU A 142 -1.76 9.07 -8.41
CA LEU A 142 -1.62 7.70 -8.93
C LEU A 142 -0.24 7.49 -9.57
N VAL A 143 0.23 8.40 -10.43
CA VAL A 143 1.49 8.27 -11.16
C VAL A 143 2.66 8.81 -10.33
N ALA A 144 3.76 8.06 -10.23
CA ALA A 144 4.94 8.51 -9.48
C ALA A 144 5.72 9.58 -10.28
N ASP A 145 6.28 10.56 -9.57
CA ASP A 145 7.18 11.55 -10.17
C ASP A 145 8.54 10.89 -10.48
N PRO A 146 8.97 10.81 -11.76
CA PRO A 146 10.19 10.11 -12.13
C PRO A 146 11.46 10.86 -11.68
N ARG A 147 11.38 12.17 -11.36
CA ARG A 147 12.55 13.03 -11.17
C ARG A 147 13.46 12.56 -10.02
N ARG A 148 14.77 12.61 -10.29
CA ARG A 148 15.88 12.27 -9.39
C ARG A 148 16.88 13.43 -9.38
N CYS A 149 17.78 13.44 -8.40
CA CYS A 149 18.91 14.36 -8.40
C CYS A 149 19.92 13.92 -9.47
N GLU A 150 20.38 14.84 -10.31
CA GLU A 150 21.50 14.58 -11.22
C GLU A 150 22.81 14.41 -10.43
N PRO A 151 23.74 13.54 -10.88
CA PRO A 151 25.06 13.41 -10.26
C PRO A 151 25.91 14.68 -10.44
N LYS A 152 26.75 14.98 -9.45
CA LYS A 152 27.78 16.04 -9.52
C LYS A 152 28.75 15.76 -10.68
N LYS A 153 29.22 16.82 -11.35
CA LYS A 153 30.27 16.73 -12.38
C LYS A 153 31.55 17.41 -11.90
N PHE A 154 32.71 16.95 -12.36
CA PHE A 154 34.01 17.58 -12.04
C PHE A 154 34.07 19.04 -12.56
N GLY A 155 34.91 19.88 -11.95
CA GLY A 155 35.07 21.29 -12.34
C GLY A 155 33.95 22.23 -11.88
N GLY A 156 33.25 21.91 -10.79
CA GLY A 156 32.22 22.77 -10.23
C GLY A 156 31.58 22.25 -8.94
N ALA A 157 30.68 23.06 -8.37
CA ALA A 157 30.00 22.74 -7.12
C ALA A 157 28.93 21.63 -7.30
N GLY A 158 28.14 21.68 -8.38
CA GLY A 158 26.97 20.81 -8.57
C GLY A 158 26.99 19.95 -9.86
N ALA A 159 25.81 19.53 -10.31
CA ALA A 159 25.63 18.77 -11.55
C ALA A 159 25.84 19.61 -12.82
N ARG A 160 25.59 20.93 -12.74
CA ARG A 160 25.66 21.89 -13.86
C ARG A 160 26.51 23.12 -13.54
N ALA A 161 26.39 23.68 -12.33
CA ALA A 161 27.16 24.85 -11.91
C ALA A 161 28.68 24.61 -11.96
N ARG A 162 29.42 25.52 -12.59
CA ARG A 162 30.88 25.53 -12.69
C ARG A 162 31.49 26.51 -11.68
N TYR A 163 32.78 26.36 -11.40
CA TYR A 163 33.51 27.40 -10.67
C TYR A 163 33.75 28.63 -11.55
N GLN A 164 33.88 29.79 -10.94
CA GLN A 164 34.14 31.05 -11.63
C GLN A 164 35.49 31.01 -12.35
N LYS A 165 35.54 31.51 -13.59
CA LYS A 165 36.77 31.62 -14.38
C LYS A 165 37.23 33.07 -14.38
N SER A 166 38.48 33.29 -13.99
CA SER A 166 39.21 34.56 -14.14
C SER A 166 40.01 34.58 -15.44
N TYR A 167 40.13 35.75 -16.05
CA TYR A 167 41.03 36.04 -17.16
C TYR A 167 42.04 37.12 -16.75
N ARG A 168 42.99 37.41 -17.62
CA ARG A 168 43.93 38.54 -17.59
C ARG A 168 43.99 39.13 -19.00
#